data_AF-A0A7K3S962-F1
#
_entry.id   AF-A0A7K3S962-F1
#
_cell.length_a   1.000
_cell.length_b   1.000
_cell.length_c   1.000
_cell.angle_alpha   90.00
_cell.angle_beta   90.00
_cell.angle_gamma   90.00
#
_symmetry.space_group_name_H-M   'P 1'
#
loop_
_entity.id
_entity.type
_entity.pdbx_description
1 polymer ?
#
loop_
_entity_poly.entity_id
_entity_poly.type
_entity_poly.pdbx_seq_one_letter_code
_entity_poly.pdbx_strand_id
1 'polypeptide(L)' 'MTTRPHRIAIAPSGFKESLSAARVAEAIATGVRRVIPDAELDLIPLVDGGEGTAEALALAGGGRLVPCTATGPVGDPVS' A
#
# COMPACT_ATOMS: atom_id res chain seq x y z
N MET A 1 7.04 35.40 7.62
CA MET A 1 7.73 34.09 7.59
C MET A 1 6.74 33.07 7.04
N THR A 2 6.93 32.61 5.80
CA THR A 2 6.16 31.48 5.26
C THR A 2 6.78 30.21 5.81
N THR A 3 6.20 29.64 6.86
CA THR A 3 6.52 28.28 7.30
C THR A 3 6.16 27.35 6.14
N ARG A 4 7.16 26.67 5.57
CA ARG A 4 6.87 25.61 4.61
C ARG A 4 6.12 24.51 5.36
N PRO A 5 5.01 23.98 4.82
CA PRO A 5 4.32 22.87 5.44
C PRO A 5 5.28 21.68 5.58
N HIS A 6 5.15 20.94 6.68
CA HIS A 6 5.92 19.72 6.88
C HIS A 6 5.50 18.69 5.83
N ARG A 7 6.40 18.35 4.91
CA ARG A 7 6.17 17.29 3.93
C ARG A 7 6.77 15.98 4.42
N ILE A 8 5.95 14.95 4.57
CA ILE A 8 6.31 13.67 5.21
C ILE A 8 5.95 12.52 4.26
N ALA A 9 6.96 11.71 3.92
CA ALA A 9 6.77 10.46 3.22
C ALA A 9 6.40 9.35 4.22
N ILE A 10 5.28 8.68 4.00
CA ILE A 10 4.79 7.55 4.79
C ILE A 10 4.95 6.31 3.92
N ALA A 11 6.05 5.58 4.13
CA ALA A 11 6.41 4.41 3.31
C ALA A 11 6.46 3.09 4.11
N PRO A 12 5.34 2.64 4.70
CA PRO A 12 5.32 1.41 5.49
C PRO A 12 5.19 0.17 4.61
N SER A 13 5.56 -0.98 5.18
CA SER A 13 5.10 -2.29 4.73
C SER A 13 3.79 -2.68 5.43
N GLY A 14 3.11 -3.70 4.93
CA GLY A 14 1.95 -4.30 5.59
C GLY A 14 2.33 -5.03 6.87
N PHE A 15 1.35 -5.21 7.76
CA PHE A 15 1.45 -6.13 8.89
C PHE A 15 0.91 -7.47 8.43
N LYS A 16 1.80 -8.47 8.32
CA LYS A 16 1.47 -9.81 7.84
C LYS A 16 0.27 -10.39 8.60
N GLU A 17 -0.67 -11.00 7.87
CA GLU A 17 -1.95 -11.53 8.39
C GLU A 17 -2.86 -10.50 9.10
N SER A 18 -2.63 -9.19 8.90
CA SER A 18 -3.37 -8.16 9.64
C SER A 18 -3.79 -6.97 8.77
N LEU A 19 -2.87 -6.08 8.41
CA LEU A 19 -3.17 -4.85 7.68
C LEU A 19 -2.33 -4.77 6.41
N SER A 20 -2.95 -4.42 5.30
CA SER A 20 -2.21 -4.09 4.07
C SER A 20 -1.35 -2.83 4.27
N ALA A 21 -0.27 -2.70 3.49
CA ALA A 21 0.60 -1.53 3.53
C ALA A 21 -0.17 -0.21 3.35
N ALA A 22 -1.21 -0.21 2.51
CA ALA A 22 -2.09 0.94 2.32
C ALA A 22 -2.84 1.33 3.60
N ARG A 23 -3.39 0.34 4.33
CA ARG A 23 -4.11 0.59 5.60
C ARG A 23 -3.18 1.05 6.71
N VAL A 24 -1.96 0.52 6.75
CA VAL A 24 -0.92 1.01 7.66
C VAL A 24 -0.57 2.47 7.33
N ALA A 25 -0.40 2.82 6.05
CA ALA A 25 -0.12 4.19 5.63
C ALA A 25 -1.24 5.16 6.00
N GLU A 26 -2.50 4.79 5.81
CA GLU A 26 -3.68 5.57 6.23
C GLU A 26 -3.74 5.79 7.75
N ALA A 27 -3.46 4.74 8.53
CA ALA A 27 -3.45 4.81 9.99
C ALA A 27 -2.35 5.76 10.50
N ILE A 28 -1.14 5.67 9.93
CA ILE A 28 -0.02 6.58 10.24
C ILE A 28 -0.40 8.01 9.85
N ALA A 29 -0.95 8.23 8.65
CA ALA A 29 -1.35 9.55 8.19
C ALA A 29 -2.40 10.20 9.10
N THR A 30 -3.36 9.40 9.58
CA THR A 30 -4.35 9.84 10.57
C THR A 30 -3.67 10.27 11.87
N GLY A 31 -2.67 9.51 12.34
CA GLY A 31 -1.88 9.87 13.51
C GLY A 31 -1.10 11.17 13.35
N VAL A 32 -0.43 11.34 12.21
CA VAL A 32 0.33 12.55 11.90
C VAL A 32 -0.58 13.77 11.88
N ARG A 33 -1.73 13.70 11.20
CA ARG A 33 -2.70 14.82 11.11
C ARG A 33 -3.29 15.23 12.47
N ARG A 34 -3.32 14.35 13.46
CA ARG A 34 -3.73 14.72 14.83
C ARG A 34 -2.75 15.67 15.52
N VAL A 35 -1.48 15.66 15.12
CA VAL A 35 -0.40 16.47 15.73
C VAL A 35 0.03 17.61 14.83
N ILE A 36 0.09 17.38 13.52
CA ILE A 36 0.49 18.35 12.48
C ILE A 36 -0.63 18.40 11.42
N PRO A 37 -1.73 19.14 11.68
CA PRO A 37 -2.91 19.12 10.81
C PRO A 37 -2.66 19.60 9.38
N ASP A 38 -1.65 20.44 9.19
CA ASP A 38 -1.23 21.07 7.94
C ASP A 38 -0.08 20.33 7.23
N ALA A 39 0.29 19.13 7.70
CA ALA A 39 1.31 18.32 7.05
C ALA A 39 0.88 17.87 5.64
N GLU A 40 1.78 18.01 4.68
CA GLU A 40 1.68 17.39 3.36
C GLU A 40 2.16 15.95 3.47
N LEU A 41 1.30 14.97 3.18
CA LEU A 41 1.60 13.56 3.37
C LEU A 41 1.63 12.82 2.04
N ASP A 42 2.79 12.26 1.70
CA ASP A 42 2.93 11.35 0.57
C ASP A 42 2.80 9.91 1.09
N LEU A 43 1.70 9.22 0.75
CA LEU A 43 1.48 7.83 1.14
C LEU A 43 2.08 6.92 0.06
N ILE A 44 3.11 6.17 0.44
CA ILE A 44 3.92 5.33 -0.46
C ILE A 44 3.93 3.91 0.10
N PRO A 45 2.80 3.19 0.11
CA PRO A 45 2.76 1.82 0.61
C PRO A 45 3.74 0.94 -0.14
N LEU A 46 4.62 0.27 0.59
CA LEU A 46 5.66 -0.58 0.02
C LEU A 46 5.21 -2.03 -0.01
N VAL A 47 5.62 -2.73 -1.06
CA VAL A 47 5.47 -4.18 -1.22
C VAL A 47 6.85 -4.80 -1.39
N ASP A 48 7.07 -5.95 -0.75
CA ASP A 48 8.36 -6.65 -0.71
C ASP A 48 8.44 -7.83 -1.70
N GLY A 49 7.40 -8.03 -2.51
CA GLY A 49 7.27 -9.18 -3.41
C GLY A 49 6.36 -10.28 -2.87
N GLY A 50 5.87 -10.16 -1.63
CA GLY A 50 4.91 -11.08 -1.04
C GLY A 50 3.46 -10.86 -1.49
N GLU A 51 2.53 -11.26 -0.63
CA GLU A 51 1.09 -11.10 -0.84
C GLU A 51 0.70 -9.63 -1.07
N GLY A 52 -0.25 -9.38 -1.98
CA GLY A 52 -0.71 -8.03 -2.33
C GLY A 52 0.21 -7.27 -3.30
N THR A 53 1.38 -7.80 -3.67
CA THR A 53 2.31 -7.15 -4.62
C THR A 53 1.66 -6.90 -5.99
N ALA A 54 0.94 -7.88 -6.54
CA ALA A 54 0.28 -7.73 -7.83
C ALA A 54 -0.79 -6.63 -7.81
N GLU A 55 -1.55 -6.53 -6.72
CA GLU A 55 -2.57 -5.48 -6.53
C GLU A 55 -1.93 -4.10 -6.42
N ALA A 56 -0.86 -3.97 -5.64
CA ALA A 56 -0.12 -2.71 -5.48
C ALA A 56 0.47 -2.21 -6.81
N LEU A 57 1.08 -3.11 -7.59
CA LEU A 57 1.61 -2.78 -8.91
C LEU A 57 0.51 -2.37 -9.89
N ALA A 58 -0.63 -3.09 -9.89
CA ALA A 58 -1.76 -2.73 -10.73
C ALA A 58 -2.29 -1.32 -10.38
N LEU A 59 -2.51 -1.02 -9.10
CA LEU A 59 -2.97 0.29 -8.65
C LEU A 59 -1.97 1.41 -9.00
N ALA A 60 -0.68 1.20 -8.76
CA ALA A 60 0.35 2.19 -9.04
C ALA A 60 0.52 2.47 -10.55
N GLY A 61 0.34 1.45 -11.39
CA GLY A 61 0.45 1.54 -12.85
C GLY A 61 -0.84 1.90 -13.58
N GLY A 62 -1.96 2.09 -12.88
CA GLY A 62 -3.28 2.26 -13.51
C GLY A 62 -3.78 1.01 -14.25
N GLY A 63 -3.25 -0.16 -13.88
CA GLY A 63 -3.65 -1.46 -14.40
C GLY A 63 -4.81 -2.08 -13.63
N ARG A 64 -5.09 -3.35 -13.93
CA ARG A 64 -6.04 -4.18 -13.19
C ARG A 64 -5.52 -5.59 -13.04
N LEU A 65 -5.99 -6.28 -12.02
CA LEU A 65 -5.82 -7.72 -11.92
C LEU A 65 -6.74 -8.42 -12.94
N VAL A 66 -6.19 -9.45 -13.59
CA VAL A 66 -6.92 -10.30 -14.53
C VAL A 66 -6.92 -11.71 -13.96
N PRO A 67 -8.08 -12.21 -13.48
CA PRO A 67 -8.20 -13.59 -13.06
C PRO A 67 -7.90 -14.53 -14.24
N CYS A 68 -7.06 -15.54 -14.01
CA CYS A 68 -6.77 -16.56 -14.99
C CYS A 68 -6.71 -17.94 -14.34
N THR A 69 -7.27 -18.93 -15.03
CA THR A 69 -7.11 -20.33 -14.62
C THR A 69 -5.70 -20.79 -14.95
N ALA A 70 -5.02 -21.39 -13.98
CA ALA A 70 -3.68 -21.95 -14.14
C ALA A 70 -3.64 -23.41 -13.66
N THR A 71 -2.65 -24.18 -14.12
CA THR A 71 -2.39 -25.51 -13.57
C THR A 71 -1.86 -25.38 -12.15
N GLY A 72 -2.58 -25.96 -11.19
CA GLY A 72 -2.20 -25.99 -9.79
C GLY A 72 -1.04 -26.95 -9.49
N PRO A 73 -0.52 -26.94 -8.25
CA PRO A 73 0.68 -27.68 -7.88
C PRO A 73 0.54 -29.21 -7.96
N VAL A 74 -0.69 -29.74 -8.03
CA VAL A 74 -0.99 -31.17 -8.17
C VAL A 74 -1.54 -31.55 -9.55
N GLY A 75 -1.50 -30.62 -10.52
CA GLY A 75 -1.96 -30.83 -11.90
C GLY A 75 -3.41 -30.41 -12.16
N ASP A 76 -4.22 -30.23 -11.12
CA ASP A 76 -5.61 -29.77 -11.25
C ASP A 76 -5.68 -28.25 -11.51
N PRO A 77 -6.63 -27.75 -12.31
CA PRO A 77 -6.83 -26.31 -12.52
C PRO A 77 -7.19 -25.55 -11.22
N VAL A 78 -6.61 -24.36 -11.03
CA VAL A 78 -6.92 -23.41 -9.94
C VAL A 78 -7.32 -22.05 -10.51
N SER A 79 -8.17 -21.30 -9.81
CA SER A 79 -8.64 -19.95 -10.20
C SER A 79 -8.82 -19.06 -8.98
#